data_AF-A0AB39RFG3-F1
#
_entry.id   AF-A0AB39RFG3-F1
#
_cell.length_a   1.000
_cell.length_b   1.000
_cell.length_c   1.000
_cell.angle_alpha   90.00
_cell.angle_beta   90.00
_cell.angle_gamma   90.00
#
_symmetry.space_group_name_H-M   'P 1'
#
loop_
_entity.id
_entity.type
_entity.pdbx_description
1 polymer ?
#
loop_
_entity_poly.entity_id
_entity_poly.type
_entity_poly.pdbx_seq_one_letter_code
_entity_poly.pdbx_strand_id
1 'polypeptide(L)'
;MYLVDSNVLIEAKNRYYAFDIAPGFWAWLDYAHTNGIACSVEPVRDELLEGGDELATWARNHPDFFRPVDTAATSHFGPLTAWAQSRHYTAAALTEFLTNTADFFLVAYAIAHSHTLVTHEQPRPEARKRVLIPDACQAMGVTYVNTFMMLRSTKARLDFQFPAAA
;
A
#
# COMPACT_ATOMS: atom_id res chain seq x y z
N MET A 1 2.58 8.45 -9.51
CA MET A 1 2.28 8.58 -8.07
C MET A 1 2.49 7.21 -7.43
N TYR A 2 2.80 7.19 -6.12
CA TYR A 2 2.98 5.98 -5.34
C TYR A 2 1.69 5.57 -4.65
N LEU A 3 1.37 4.28 -4.68
CA LEU A 3 0.20 3.72 -4.01
C LEU A 3 0.68 2.84 -2.84
N VAL A 4 0.38 3.27 -1.61
CA VAL A 4 0.96 2.68 -0.39
C VAL A 4 0.06 1.58 0.16
N ASP A 5 0.61 0.40 0.34
CA ASP A 5 -0.02 -0.77 0.96
C ASP A 5 -0.19 -0.59 2.49
N SER A 6 -1.22 -1.21 3.08
CA SER A 6 -1.44 -1.30 4.53
C SER A 6 -0.19 -1.79 5.26
N ASN A 7 0.48 -2.82 4.72
CA ASN A 7 1.65 -3.42 5.39
C ASN A 7 2.82 -2.43 5.54
N VAL A 8 2.94 -1.45 4.63
CA VAL A 8 3.97 -0.41 4.68
C VAL A 8 3.72 0.50 5.86
N LEU A 9 2.47 0.93 6.05
CA LEU A 9 2.08 1.83 7.13
C LEU A 9 2.15 1.11 8.48
N ILE A 10 1.71 -0.14 8.55
CA ILE A 10 1.80 -0.99 9.74
C ILE A 10 3.26 -1.24 10.13
N GLU A 11 4.12 -1.61 9.17
CA GLU A 11 5.54 -1.85 9.46
C GLU A 11 6.28 -0.56 9.82
N ALA A 12 5.96 0.56 9.16
CA ALA A 12 6.49 1.88 9.49
C ALA A 12 6.24 2.21 10.97
N LYS A 13 4.98 2.15 11.40
CA LYS A 13 4.57 2.39 12.79
C LYS A 13 5.27 1.46 13.79
N ASN A 14 5.33 0.16 13.49
CA ASN A 14 5.86 -0.84 14.42
C ASN A 14 7.40 -0.89 14.47
N ARG A 15 8.11 -0.23 13.55
CA ARG A 15 9.58 -0.33 13.43
C ARG A 15 10.26 1.03 13.29
N TYR A 16 10.74 1.34 12.09
CA TYR A 16 11.70 2.42 11.84
C TYR A 16 11.06 3.80 11.91
N TYR A 17 9.74 3.86 11.80
CA TYR A 17 8.98 5.09 11.68
C TYR A 17 7.85 5.16 12.71
N ALA A 18 8.08 4.67 13.93
CA ALA A 18 7.12 4.82 15.03
C ALA A 18 6.77 6.30 15.24
N PHE A 19 5.51 6.60 15.59
CA PHE A 19 5.00 7.97 15.65
C PHE A 19 5.78 8.86 16.63
N ASP A 20 6.20 8.28 17.76
CA ASP A 20 6.94 8.95 18.83
C ASP A 20 8.43 9.14 18.50
N ILE A 21 9.04 8.20 17.78
CA ILE A 21 10.48 8.22 17.45
C ILE A 21 10.77 9.00 16.16
N ALA A 22 9.90 8.88 15.17
CA ALA A 22 10.14 9.36 13.80
C ALA A 22 8.90 10.07 13.19
N PRO A 23 8.40 11.13 13.84
CA PRO A 23 7.24 11.89 13.36
C PRO A 23 7.47 12.51 11.97
N GLY A 24 8.73 12.75 11.57
CA GLY A 24 9.08 13.27 10.25
C GLY A 24 8.64 12.39 9.09
N PHE A 25 8.56 11.06 9.27
CA PHE A 25 8.06 10.16 8.22
C PHE A 25 6.57 10.39 7.95
N TRP A 26 5.77 10.55 9.01
CA TRP A 26 4.33 10.80 8.91
C TRP A 26 4.03 12.18 8.34
N ALA A 27 4.76 13.22 8.80
CA ALA A 27 4.68 14.55 8.20
C ALA A 27 5.09 14.56 6.71
N TRP A 28 6.05 13.71 6.33
CA TRP A 28 6.42 13.53 4.93
C TRP A 28 5.31 12.85 4.13
N LEU A 29 4.57 11.87 4.69
CA LEU A 29 3.40 11.28 4.03
C LEU A 29 2.31 12.32 3.76
N ASP A 30 2.06 13.22 4.71
CA ASP A 30 1.09 14.31 4.53
C ASP A 30 1.53 15.24 3.39
N TYR A 31 2.79 15.66 3.39
CA TYR A 31 3.38 16.43 2.29
C TYR A 31 3.27 15.69 0.96
N ALA A 32 3.61 14.39 0.94
CA ALA A 32 3.58 13.57 -0.26
C ALA A 32 2.15 13.47 -0.82
N HIS A 33 1.15 13.38 0.05
CA HIS A 33 -0.24 13.37 -0.36
C HIS A 33 -0.70 14.70 -0.95
N THR A 34 -0.47 15.82 -0.24
CA THR A 34 -0.85 17.16 -0.71
C THR A 34 -0.23 17.50 -2.06
N ASN A 35 0.95 16.96 -2.37
CA ASN A 35 1.67 17.19 -3.62
C ASN A 35 1.43 16.10 -4.69
N GLY A 36 0.50 15.17 -4.49
CA GLY A 36 0.20 14.11 -5.47
C GLY A 36 1.37 13.14 -5.71
N ILE A 37 2.22 12.94 -4.71
CA ILE A 37 3.37 12.02 -4.75
C ILE A 37 2.96 10.63 -4.27
N ALA A 38 2.20 10.54 -3.18
CA ALA A 38 1.76 9.28 -2.59
C ALA A 38 0.30 9.34 -2.15
N CYS A 39 -0.41 8.23 -2.26
CA CYS A 39 -1.75 8.02 -1.72
C CYS A 39 -1.94 6.54 -1.40
N SER A 40 -3.12 6.18 -0.91
CA SER A 40 -3.58 4.80 -0.86
C SER A 40 -5.05 4.72 -1.31
N VAL A 41 -5.71 3.58 -1.13
CA VAL A 41 -7.12 3.35 -1.50
C VAL A 41 -7.99 3.13 -0.26
N GLU A 42 -9.29 3.39 -0.37
CA GLU A 42 -10.24 3.19 0.73
C GLU A 42 -10.20 1.79 1.37
N PRO A 43 -10.07 0.67 0.61
CA PRO A 43 -9.90 -0.66 1.22
C PRO A 43 -8.70 -0.77 2.17
N VAL A 44 -7.59 -0.06 1.88
CA VAL A 44 -6.45 0.02 2.82
C VAL A 44 -6.85 0.79 4.06
N ARG A 45 -7.56 1.91 3.92
CA ARG A 45 -8.05 2.67 5.07
C ARG A 45 -8.86 1.77 5.99
N ASP A 46 -9.82 1.06 5.44
CA ASP A 46 -10.75 0.25 6.22
C ASP A 46 -10.01 -0.87 6.97
N GLU A 47 -9.02 -1.50 6.35
CA GLU A 47 -8.11 -2.45 7.04
C GLU A 47 -7.34 -1.81 8.20
N LEU A 48 -6.80 -0.60 8.01
CA LEU A 48 -6.09 0.12 9.07
C LEU A 48 -7.01 0.51 10.23
N LEU A 49 -8.28 0.80 9.94
CA LEU A 49 -9.28 1.15 10.96
C LEU A 49 -9.61 -0.03 11.88
N GLU A 50 -9.57 -1.27 11.38
CA GLU A 50 -9.80 -2.48 12.17
C GLU A 50 -8.74 -2.69 13.26
N GLY A 51 -7.53 -2.17 13.08
CA GLY A 51 -6.44 -2.29 14.05
C GLY A 51 -6.68 -1.58 15.38
N GLY A 52 -7.53 -0.55 15.42
CA GLY A 52 -7.95 0.11 16.66
C GLY A 52 -6.85 0.87 17.42
N ASP A 53 -5.71 1.16 16.80
CA ASP A 53 -4.52 1.73 17.44
C ASP A 53 -4.24 3.19 17.00
N GLU A 54 -3.01 3.67 17.24
CA GLU A 54 -2.56 5.00 16.80
C GLU A 54 -2.54 5.16 15.27
N LEU A 55 -2.29 4.08 14.50
CA LEU A 55 -2.35 4.12 13.05
C LEU A 55 -3.79 4.16 12.55
N ALA A 56 -4.70 3.44 13.20
CA ALA A 56 -6.13 3.61 12.95
C ALA A 56 -6.56 5.06 13.21
N THR A 57 -6.00 5.72 14.24
CA THR A 57 -6.27 7.12 14.53
C THR A 57 -5.69 8.07 13.49
N TRP A 58 -4.47 7.82 13.02
CA TRP A 58 -3.90 8.54 11.90
C TRP A 58 -4.76 8.38 10.63
N ALA A 59 -5.18 7.17 10.28
CA ALA A 59 -6.01 6.91 9.11
C ALA A 59 -7.38 7.62 9.17
N ARG A 60 -8.02 7.69 10.35
CA ARG A 60 -9.26 8.47 10.56
C ARG A 60 -9.07 9.97 10.30
N ASN A 61 -7.92 10.50 10.67
CA ASN A 61 -7.63 11.93 10.56
C ASN A 61 -7.13 12.34 9.15
N HIS A 62 -6.81 11.36 8.29
CA HIS A 62 -6.32 11.60 6.92
C HIS A 62 -7.20 10.90 5.88
N PRO A 63 -8.53 11.16 5.85
CA PRO A 63 -9.44 10.48 4.93
C PRO A 63 -9.08 10.73 3.46
N ASP A 64 -8.58 11.93 3.13
CA ASP A 64 -8.22 12.33 1.77
C ASP A 64 -7.02 11.55 1.20
N PHE A 65 -6.17 10.99 2.08
CA PHE A 65 -5.03 10.14 1.70
C PHE A 65 -5.50 8.90 0.93
N PHE A 66 -6.71 8.43 1.22
CA PHE A 66 -7.28 7.20 0.69
C PHE A 66 -8.28 7.53 -0.42
N ARG A 67 -7.96 7.08 -1.64
CA ARG A 67 -8.78 7.31 -2.82
C ARG A 67 -9.91 6.28 -2.91
N PRO A 68 -11.12 6.70 -3.29
CA PRO A 68 -12.19 5.76 -3.59
C PRO A 68 -11.82 4.92 -4.82
N VAL A 69 -12.30 3.68 -4.82
CA VAL A 69 -12.17 2.80 -5.97
C VAL A 69 -13.07 3.32 -7.09
N ASP A 70 -12.46 3.71 -8.20
CA ASP A 70 -13.16 4.31 -9.32
C ASP A 70 -13.47 3.31 -10.44
N THR A 71 -14.22 3.79 -11.43
CA THR A 71 -14.64 2.96 -12.59
C THR A 71 -13.45 2.50 -13.45
N ALA A 72 -12.35 3.25 -13.45
CA ALA A 72 -11.14 2.85 -14.16
C ALA A 72 -10.51 1.62 -13.50
N ALA A 73 -10.39 1.60 -12.16
CA ALA A 73 -9.91 0.45 -11.41
C ALA A 73 -10.80 -0.79 -11.61
N THR A 74 -12.13 -0.64 -11.57
CA THR A 74 -13.05 -1.78 -11.72
C THR A 74 -12.99 -2.43 -13.10
N SER A 75 -12.61 -1.68 -14.15
CA SER A 75 -12.42 -2.24 -15.50
C SER A 75 -11.29 -3.29 -15.57
N HIS A 76 -10.33 -3.25 -14.64
CA HIS A 76 -9.21 -4.19 -14.56
C HIS A 76 -9.50 -5.42 -13.68
N PHE A 77 -10.67 -5.49 -13.02
CA PHE A 77 -11.01 -6.62 -12.15
C PHE A 77 -11.12 -7.93 -12.91
N GLY A 78 -11.71 -7.91 -14.12
CA GLY A 78 -11.83 -9.09 -14.98
C GLY A 78 -10.48 -9.69 -15.35
N PRO A 79 -9.57 -8.91 -15.98
CA PRO A 79 -8.21 -9.37 -16.31
C PRO A 79 -7.43 -9.88 -15.10
N LEU A 80 -7.48 -9.17 -13.97
CA LEU A 80 -6.76 -9.56 -12.75
C LEU A 80 -7.30 -10.87 -12.17
N THR A 81 -8.62 -11.04 -12.15
CA THR A 81 -9.29 -12.28 -11.72
C THR A 81 -8.93 -13.44 -12.63
N ALA A 82 -8.98 -13.24 -13.95
CA ALA A 82 -8.65 -14.27 -14.93
C ALA A 82 -7.19 -14.74 -14.78
N TRP A 83 -6.27 -13.81 -14.55
CA TRP A 83 -4.88 -14.15 -14.25
C TRP A 83 -4.77 -14.96 -12.96
N ALA A 84 -5.38 -14.51 -11.86
CA ALA A 84 -5.32 -15.22 -10.59
C ALA A 84 -5.87 -16.65 -10.73
N GLN A 85 -6.99 -16.83 -11.44
CA GLN A 85 -7.59 -18.14 -11.71
C GLN A 85 -6.76 -19.04 -12.62
N SER A 86 -5.93 -18.46 -13.51
CA SER A 86 -5.02 -19.23 -14.38
C SER A 86 -3.85 -19.88 -13.61
N ARG A 87 -3.58 -19.42 -12.39
CA ARG A 87 -2.49 -19.90 -11.54
C ARG A 87 -2.93 -21.06 -10.65
N HIS A 88 -1.97 -21.81 -10.14
CA HIS A 88 -2.21 -22.97 -9.27
C HIS A 88 -2.47 -22.62 -7.79
N TYR A 89 -3.14 -21.47 -7.55
CA TYR A 89 -3.55 -21.06 -6.21
C TYR A 89 -4.63 -21.99 -5.65
N THR A 90 -4.67 -22.14 -4.33
CA THR A 90 -5.76 -22.85 -3.66
C THR A 90 -7.04 -22.03 -3.77
N ALA A 91 -8.20 -22.69 -3.69
CA ALA A 91 -9.49 -22.00 -3.68
C ALA A 91 -9.57 -20.95 -2.56
N ALA A 92 -9.03 -21.27 -1.38
CA ALA A 92 -8.96 -20.33 -0.25
C ALA A 92 -8.15 -19.07 -0.59
N ALA A 93 -6.98 -19.22 -1.22
CA ALA A 93 -6.12 -18.09 -1.60
C ALA A 93 -6.78 -17.19 -2.65
N LEU A 94 -7.51 -17.78 -3.60
CA LEU A 94 -8.28 -17.03 -4.59
C LEU A 94 -9.45 -16.29 -3.94
N THR A 95 -10.21 -16.95 -3.05
CA THR A 95 -11.32 -16.30 -2.35
C THR A 95 -10.84 -15.15 -1.49
N GLU A 96 -9.73 -15.33 -0.75
CA GLU A 96 -9.11 -14.27 0.06
C GLU A 96 -8.79 -13.06 -0.81
N PHE A 97 -7.97 -13.26 -1.86
CA PHE A 97 -7.55 -12.19 -2.77
C PHE A 97 -8.72 -11.49 -3.46
N LEU A 98 -9.71 -12.24 -3.96
CA LEU A 98 -10.80 -11.66 -4.77
C LEU A 98 -11.91 -11.01 -3.93
N THR A 99 -12.11 -11.43 -2.69
CA THR A 99 -13.27 -11.01 -1.90
C THR A 99 -12.92 -9.96 -0.86
N ASN A 100 -11.72 -10.02 -0.28
CA ASN A 100 -11.52 -9.42 1.03
C ASN A 100 -10.12 -8.83 1.26
N THR A 101 -9.37 -8.53 0.21
CA THR A 101 -8.02 -7.98 0.40
C THR A 101 -7.86 -6.65 -0.31
N ALA A 102 -7.40 -5.65 0.45
CA ALA A 102 -6.95 -4.37 -0.08
C ALA A 102 -5.97 -4.57 -1.26
N ASP A 103 -5.16 -5.64 -1.23
CA ASP A 103 -4.24 -6.10 -2.28
C ASP A 103 -4.86 -6.11 -3.68
N PHE A 104 -6.07 -6.67 -3.85
CA PHE A 104 -6.71 -6.75 -5.16
C PHE A 104 -7.07 -5.36 -5.71
N PHE A 105 -7.62 -4.51 -4.83
CA PHE A 105 -7.96 -3.14 -5.18
C PHE A 105 -6.72 -2.29 -5.44
N LEU A 106 -5.66 -2.47 -4.66
CA LEU A 106 -4.38 -1.79 -4.84
C LEU A 106 -3.78 -2.09 -6.22
N VAL A 107 -3.72 -3.38 -6.60
CA VAL A 107 -3.18 -3.77 -7.92
C VAL A 107 -4.04 -3.21 -9.04
N ALA A 108 -5.37 -3.36 -8.95
CA ALA A 108 -6.29 -2.85 -9.97
C ALA A 108 -6.19 -1.32 -10.14
N TYR A 109 -6.13 -0.58 -9.04
CA TYR A 109 -5.98 0.87 -9.04
C TYR A 109 -4.62 1.30 -9.59
N ALA A 110 -3.56 0.57 -9.24
CA ALA A 110 -2.21 0.85 -9.74
C ALA A 110 -2.11 0.70 -11.27
N ILE A 111 -2.76 -0.32 -11.85
CA ILE A 111 -2.83 -0.49 -13.31
C ILE A 111 -3.60 0.67 -13.94
N ALA A 112 -4.82 0.92 -13.45
CA ALA A 112 -5.74 1.88 -14.04
C ALA A 112 -5.15 3.30 -14.14
N HIS A 113 -4.37 3.68 -13.14
CA HIS A 113 -3.79 5.02 -13.04
C HIS A 113 -2.29 5.06 -13.34
N SER A 114 -1.69 3.96 -13.79
CA SER A 114 -0.23 3.85 -14.01
C SER A 114 0.59 4.27 -12.78
N HIS A 115 0.14 3.89 -11.59
CA HIS A 115 0.82 4.18 -10.33
C HIS A 115 1.88 3.11 -10.02
N THR A 116 2.84 3.48 -9.18
CA THR A 116 3.82 2.54 -8.63
C THR A 116 3.36 2.06 -7.27
N LEU A 117 3.19 0.75 -7.10
CA LEU A 117 2.74 0.19 -5.83
C LEU A 117 3.90 0.07 -4.84
N VAL A 118 3.69 0.48 -3.59
CA VAL A 118 4.69 0.39 -2.52
C VAL A 118 4.27 -0.70 -1.56
N THR A 119 5.05 -1.76 -1.47
CA THR A 119 4.79 -2.93 -0.61
C THR A 119 6.09 -3.49 -0.04
N HIS A 120 6.01 -4.15 1.12
CA HIS A 120 7.13 -4.89 1.70
C HIS A 120 7.13 -6.39 1.34
N GLU A 121 6.14 -6.85 0.60
CA GLU A 121 6.11 -8.23 0.11
C GLU A 121 7.24 -8.53 -0.88
N GLN A 122 7.61 -9.81 -0.96
CA GLN A 122 8.58 -10.32 -1.92
C GLN A 122 7.90 -11.29 -2.88
N PRO A 123 8.25 -11.27 -4.17
CA PRO A 123 7.65 -12.16 -5.16
C PRO A 123 7.91 -13.62 -4.80
N ARG A 124 6.86 -14.45 -4.87
CA ARG A 124 6.99 -15.90 -4.77
C ARG A 124 6.04 -16.54 -5.78
N PRO A 125 6.44 -16.62 -7.07
CA PRO A 125 5.58 -17.13 -8.14
C PRO A 125 5.08 -18.56 -7.95
N GLU A 126 5.81 -19.36 -7.16
CA GLU A 126 5.47 -20.75 -6.82
C GLU A 126 4.55 -20.85 -5.59
N ALA A 127 4.20 -19.72 -4.96
CA ALA A 127 3.26 -19.71 -3.84
C ALA A 127 1.88 -20.15 -4.31
N ARG A 128 1.29 -21.10 -3.57
CA ARG A 128 -0.06 -21.61 -3.86
C ARG A 128 -1.10 -21.17 -2.85
N LYS A 129 -0.66 -20.81 -1.63
CA LYS A 129 -1.55 -20.54 -0.49
C LYS A 129 -1.94 -19.07 -0.33
N ARG A 130 -1.31 -18.17 -1.07
CA ARG A 130 -1.56 -16.73 -1.02
C ARG A 130 -1.12 -16.10 -2.34
N VAL A 131 -1.92 -15.17 -2.84
CA VAL A 131 -1.55 -14.30 -3.95
C VAL A 131 -0.74 -13.15 -3.37
N LEU A 132 0.47 -12.92 -3.87
CA LEU A 132 1.33 -11.84 -3.40
C LEU A 132 1.26 -10.66 -4.37
N ILE A 133 1.28 -9.46 -3.82
CA ILE A 133 1.16 -8.22 -4.60
C ILE A 133 2.24 -8.13 -5.69
N PRO A 134 3.54 -8.42 -5.42
CA PRO A 134 4.58 -8.40 -6.45
C PRO A 134 4.28 -9.31 -7.65
N ASP A 135 3.70 -10.49 -7.42
CA ASP A 135 3.40 -11.45 -8.48
C ASP A 135 2.24 -10.95 -9.36
N ALA A 136 1.22 -10.36 -8.72
CA ALA A 136 0.10 -9.72 -9.40
C ALA A 136 0.53 -8.47 -10.18
N CYS A 137 1.36 -7.61 -9.58
CA CYS A 137 1.95 -6.45 -10.23
C CYS A 137 2.75 -6.85 -11.47
N GLN A 138 3.63 -7.85 -11.35
CA GLN A 138 4.43 -8.33 -12.47
C GLN A 138 3.56 -8.85 -13.63
N ALA A 139 2.50 -9.60 -13.31
CA ALA A 139 1.58 -10.11 -14.31
C ALA A 139 0.80 -9.03 -15.06
N MET A 140 0.51 -7.93 -14.36
CA MET A 140 -0.28 -6.82 -14.89
C MET A 140 0.58 -5.66 -15.43
N GLY A 141 1.92 -5.80 -15.40
CA GLY A 141 2.84 -4.77 -15.86
C GLY A 141 2.94 -3.55 -14.93
N VAL A 142 2.54 -3.69 -13.67
CA VAL A 142 2.64 -2.64 -12.65
C VAL A 142 4.03 -2.62 -12.05
N THR A 143 4.62 -1.43 -11.96
CA THR A 143 5.87 -1.25 -11.21
C THR A 143 5.57 -1.28 -9.72
N TYR A 144 6.37 -2.01 -8.96
CA TYR A 144 6.31 -1.99 -7.51
C TYR A 144 7.69 -1.73 -6.90
N VAL A 145 7.72 -1.12 -5.71
CA VAL A 145 8.94 -0.78 -4.98
C VAL A 145 8.72 -0.96 -3.47
N ASN A 146 9.80 -0.98 -2.69
CA ASN A 146 9.69 -0.90 -1.23
C ASN A 146 9.71 0.56 -0.74
N THR A 147 9.39 0.75 0.54
CA THR A 147 9.34 2.05 1.22
C THR A 147 10.63 2.86 1.06
N PHE A 148 11.80 2.23 1.19
CA PHE A 148 13.08 2.94 1.07
C PHE A 148 13.39 3.37 -0.36
N MET A 149 12.96 2.59 -1.36
CA MET A 149 13.07 2.99 -2.76
C MET A 149 12.17 4.17 -3.08
N MET A 150 10.93 4.20 -2.56
CA MET A 150 10.03 5.36 -2.66
C MET A 150 10.66 6.60 -2.00
N LEU A 151 11.19 6.47 -0.78
CA LEU A 151 11.82 7.61 -0.09
C LEU A 151 13.06 8.13 -0.86
N ARG A 152 13.88 7.23 -1.43
CA ARG A 152 15.04 7.61 -2.23
C ARG A 152 14.65 8.29 -3.54
N SER A 153 13.67 7.78 -4.27
CA SER A 153 13.23 8.35 -5.55
C SER A 153 12.61 9.74 -5.38
N THR A 154 11.90 9.94 -4.26
CA THR A 154 11.30 11.22 -3.88
C THR A 154 12.28 12.18 -3.20
N LYS A 155 13.53 11.74 -2.99
CA LYS A 155 14.60 12.48 -2.28
C LYS A 155 14.19 12.91 -0.87
N ALA A 156 13.32 12.14 -0.23
CA ALA A 156 12.92 12.36 1.15
C ALA A 156 14.14 12.34 2.07
N ARG A 157 14.17 13.26 3.03
CA ARG A 157 15.19 13.34 4.08
C ARG A 157 14.47 13.45 5.42
N LEU A 158 14.95 12.68 6.40
CA LEU A 158 14.43 12.68 7.75
C LEU A 158 15.57 13.09 8.67
N ASP A 159 15.43 14.26 9.28
CA ASP A 159 16.41 14.79 10.23
C ASP A 159 15.94 14.52 11.65
N PHE A 160 16.90 14.22 12.54
CA PHE A 160 16.60 14.07 13.96
C PHE A 160 16.33 15.43 14.60
N GLN A 161 15.27 15.49 15.40
CA GLN A 161 15.03 16.61 16.30
C GLN A 161 15.73 16.31 17.63
N PHE A 162 16.62 17.21 18.06
CA PHE A 162 17.24 17.10 19.37
C PHE A 162 16.25 17.55 20.46
N PRO A 163 16.22 16.88 21.62
CA PRO A 163 15.44 17.37 22.75
C PRO A 163 15.84 18.82 23.05
N ALA A 164 14.85 19.68 23.28
CA ALA A 164 15.12 21.02 23.78
C ALA A 164 15.90 20.90 25.11
N ALA A 165 16.92 21.73 25.30
CA ALA A 165 17.62 21.80 26.58
C ALA A 165 16.59 22.15 27.67
N ALA A 166 16.53 21.33 28.71
CA ALA A 166 15.63 21.49 29.85
C ALA A 166 15.92 22.76 30.64
#